data_AF-A0A945HMB3-F1
#
_entry.id   AF-A0A945HMB3-F1
#
_cell.length_a   1.000
_cell.length_b   1.000
_cell.length_c   1.000
_cell.angle_alpha   90.00
_cell.angle_beta   90.00
_cell.angle_gamma   90.00
#
_symmetry.space_group_name_H-M   'P 1'
#
loop_
_entity.id
_entity.type
_entity.pdbx_description
1 polymer ?
#
loop_
_entity_poly.entity_id
_entity_poly.type
_entity_poly.pdbx_seq_one_letter_code
_entity_poly.pdbx_strand_id
1 'polypeptide(L)'
;MNNLKIKQKTFLPRIPNEVRRLKNVIESPETPQIDIGPHCSDPYDCDFKGTCWKHIPQYSVFNISRLNKDKKFDLYNQGVVTLDQIDLGQTDLNPNQVLQVQSEVNGTTHIDIEEIRNFTNGLNYPLYFLDFETIGPAVPKYDGSRPYQQLVFQYSLHIQKISNSEIIHREYLADPSQDPRPNFIEQLIQDCGTSGDIIVYNIGFERGKLNDLIEVFPEYSKELRGIINRLKDLMIPFQQKWYYTPEMRGSYSIKYVLPALVPELSYDGLPIKEGATASNTF
;
A
#
# COMPACT_ATOMS: atom_id res chain seq x y z
N MET A 1 0.06 -17.44 29.32
CA MET A 1 1.31 -17.98 29.90
C MET A 1 1.52 -19.49 29.76
N ASN A 2 0.48 -20.33 29.58
CA ASN A 2 0.66 -21.81 29.48
C ASN A 2 1.23 -22.31 28.14
N ASN A 3 1.00 -21.60 27.03
CA ASN A 3 1.35 -22.10 25.70
C ASN A 3 2.88 -22.06 25.41
N LEU A 4 3.59 -21.08 25.96
CA LEU A 4 5.05 -20.95 25.80
C LEU A 4 5.82 -22.07 26.52
N LYS A 5 5.42 -22.39 27.76
CA LYS A 5 6.04 -23.46 28.56
C LYS A 5 5.83 -24.85 27.95
N ILE A 6 4.67 -25.07 27.31
CA ILE A 6 4.36 -26.31 26.61
C ILE A 6 5.23 -26.42 25.33
N LYS A 7 5.31 -25.37 24.50
CA LYS A 7 6.19 -25.34 23.32
C LYS A 7 7.68 -25.51 23.66
N GLN A 8 8.13 -24.93 24.78
CA GLN A 8 9.52 -25.05 25.24
C GLN A 8 9.87 -26.50 25.62
N LYS A 9 8.96 -27.21 26.31
CA LYS A 9 9.16 -28.61 26.72
C LYS A 9 9.23 -29.58 25.54
N THR A 10 8.56 -29.30 24.42
CA THR A 10 8.64 -30.10 23.19
C THR A 10 9.89 -29.81 22.35
N PHE A 11 10.46 -28.61 22.44
CA PHE A 11 11.65 -28.22 21.66
C PHE A 11 12.98 -28.64 22.32
N LEU A 12 13.08 -28.56 23.64
CA LEU A 12 14.30 -28.84 24.40
C LEU A 12 14.97 -30.19 24.03
N PRO A 13 14.24 -31.31 23.87
CA PRO A 13 14.84 -32.59 23.48
C PRO A 13 15.42 -32.61 22.07
N ARG A 14 14.99 -31.70 21.17
CA ARG A 14 15.43 -31.64 19.78
C ARG A 14 16.70 -30.80 19.58
N ILE A 15 17.04 -29.93 20.53
CA ILE A 15 18.19 -29.01 20.43
C ILE A 15 19.51 -29.74 20.16
N PRO A 16 19.86 -30.84 20.87
CA PRO A 16 21.13 -31.54 20.60
C PRO A 16 21.23 -32.11 19.18
N ASN A 17 20.10 -32.53 18.60
CA ASN A 17 20.05 -33.03 17.23
C ASN A 17 20.18 -31.90 16.21
N GLU A 18 19.54 -30.74 16.45
CA GLU A 18 19.69 -29.57 15.59
C GLU A 18 21.12 -28.99 15.63
N VAL A 19 21.74 -28.91 16.81
CA VAL A 19 23.14 -28.47 16.93
C VAL A 19 24.07 -29.40 16.14
N ARG A 20 23.85 -30.71 16.21
CA ARG A 20 24.62 -31.69 15.43
C ARG A 20 24.40 -31.51 13.94
N ARG A 21 23.14 -31.34 13.49
CA ARG A 21 22.81 -31.09 12.09
C ARG A 21 23.51 -29.83 11.59
N LEU A 22 23.47 -28.73 12.34
CA LEU A 22 24.12 -27.47 11.95
C LEU A 22 25.65 -27.61 11.88
N LYS A 23 26.28 -28.34 12.81
CA LYS A 23 27.72 -28.64 12.75
C LYS A 23 28.08 -29.42 11.49
N ASN A 24 27.30 -30.46 11.16
CA ASN A 24 27.50 -31.25 9.95
C ASN A 24 27.37 -30.39 8.67
N VAL A 25 26.46 -29.40 8.66
CA VAL A 25 26.32 -28.46 7.54
C VAL A 25 27.53 -27.56 7.40
N ILE A 26 28.09 -27.07 8.53
CA ILE A 26 29.30 -26.22 8.52
C ILE A 26 30.54 -27.01 8.08
N GLU A 27 30.64 -28.28 8.49
CA GLU A 27 31.75 -29.18 8.14
C GLU A 27 31.65 -29.70 6.68
N SER A 28 30.50 -29.52 6.03
CA SER A 28 30.30 -29.93 4.64
C SER A 28 31.12 -29.05 3.69
N PRO A 29 31.90 -29.64 2.75
CA PRO A 29 32.57 -28.89 1.71
C PRO A 29 31.61 -28.38 0.63
N GLU A 30 30.38 -28.91 0.60
CA GLU A 30 29.37 -28.57 -0.39
C GLU A 30 28.21 -27.79 0.23
N THR A 31 27.69 -26.83 -0.54
CA THR A 31 26.48 -26.08 -0.16
C THR A 31 25.27 -27.01 -0.13
N PRO A 32 24.41 -26.91 0.91
CA PRO A 32 23.17 -27.68 0.97
C PRO A 32 22.34 -27.50 -0.31
N GLN A 33 21.93 -28.63 -0.90
CA GLN A 33 21.06 -28.64 -2.08
C GLN A 33 19.59 -28.46 -1.64
N ILE A 34 19.28 -27.25 -1.18
CA ILE A 34 17.93 -26.84 -0.77
C ILE A 34 17.47 -25.76 -1.74
N ASP A 35 16.36 -26.03 -2.43
CA ASP A 35 15.74 -25.06 -3.33
C ASP A 35 14.96 -23.99 -2.54
N ILE A 36 14.52 -22.92 -3.21
CA ILE A 36 13.71 -21.87 -2.61
C ILE A 36 12.38 -22.41 -2.09
N GLY A 37 11.88 -21.82 -1.00
CA GLY A 37 10.63 -22.27 -0.40
C GLY A 37 10.13 -21.34 0.70
N PRO A 38 9.08 -21.75 1.44
CA PRO A 38 8.52 -20.94 2.52
C PRO A 38 9.54 -20.54 3.60
N HIS A 39 10.56 -21.36 3.82
CA HIS A 39 11.66 -21.10 4.75
C HIS A 39 12.53 -19.88 4.37
N CYS A 40 12.41 -19.34 3.16
CA CYS A 40 13.16 -18.14 2.75
C CYS A 40 12.69 -16.86 3.47
N SER A 41 11.53 -16.88 4.14
CA SER A 41 11.03 -15.73 4.93
C SER A 41 10.30 -16.12 6.20
N ASP A 42 10.55 -17.32 6.72
CA ASP A 42 9.98 -17.79 7.99
C ASP A 42 11.10 -18.41 8.86
N PRO A 43 11.31 -17.94 10.10
CA PRO A 43 10.59 -16.84 10.79
C PRO A 43 11.06 -15.44 10.42
N TYR A 44 12.19 -15.31 9.71
CA TYR A 44 12.77 -14.06 9.24
C TYR A 44 13.24 -14.22 7.80
N ASP A 45 13.53 -13.11 7.12
CA ASP A 45 14.12 -13.14 5.79
C ASP A 45 15.48 -13.85 5.80
N CYS A 46 15.68 -14.74 4.84
CA CYS A 46 16.90 -15.52 4.70
C CYS A 46 18.02 -14.69 4.06
N ASP A 47 19.18 -14.61 4.72
CA ASP A 47 20.36 -13.88 4.22
C ASP A 47 20.90 -14.42 2.88
N PHE A 48 20.60 -15.68 2.55
CA PHE A 48 21.04 -16.33 1.31
C PHE A 48 20.06 -16.14 0.14
N LYS A 49 18.98 -15.37 0.30
CA LYS A 49 17.97 -15.15 -0.74
C LYS A 49 18.59 -14.67 -2.06
N GLY A 50 19.56 -13.75 -1.99
CA GLY A 50 20.28 -13.25 -3.17
C GLY A 50 21.12 -14.28 -3.92
N THR A 51 21.41 -15.44 -3.32
CA THR A 51 22.09 -16.57 -3.97
C THR A 51 21.08 -17.58 -4.47
N CYS A 52 20.16 -18.03 -3.61
CA CYS A 52 19.19 -19.08 -3.94
C CYS A 52 18.15 -18.63 -4.98
N TRP A 53 17.86 -17.33 -5.11
CA TRP A 53 16.82 -16.83 -6.02
C TRP A 53 17.37 -16.37 -7.38
N LYS A 54 18.67 -16.57 -7.68
CA LYS A 54 19.30 -16.05 -8.91
C LYS A 54 18.70 -16.60 -10.20
N HIS A 55 18.12 -17.79 -10.16
CA HIS A 55 17.45 -18.42 -11.30
C HIS A 55 16.01 -17.93 -11.49
N ILE A 56 15.47 -17.17 -10.55
CA ILE A 56 14.13 -16.59 -10.64
C ILE A 56 14.23 -15.21 -11.28
N PRO A 57 13.52 -14.95 -12.40
CA PRO A 57 13.46 -13.62 -12.98
C PRO A 57 12.93 -12.58 -11.99
N GLN A 58 13.31 -11.32 -12.18
CA GLN A 58 12.83 -10.21 -11.34
C GLN A 58 11.30 -10.12 -11.30
N TYR A 59 10.64 -10.53 -12.38
CA TYR A 59 9.19 -10.61 -12.49
C TYR A 59 8.76 -12.03 -12.88
N SER A 60 7.98 -12.66 -12.02
CA SER A 60 7.71 -14.10 -12.01
C SER A 60 6.34 -14.39 -11.41
N VAL A 61 5.98 -15.67 -11.29
CA VAL A 61 4.78 -16.13 -10.58
C VAL A 61 4.65 -15.56 -9.16
N PHE A 62 5.77 -15.23 -8.52
CA PHE A 62 5.80 -14.62 -7.20
C PHE A 62 5.26 -13.18 -7.17
N ASN A 63 5.06 -12.55 -8.33
CA ASN A 63 4.53 -11.19 -8.48
C ASN A 63 3.02 -11.12 -8.72
N ILE A 64 2.32 -12.27 -8.77
CA ILE A 64 0.85 -12.26 -8.84
C ILE A 64 0.29 -11.60 -7.57
N SER A 65 -0.52 -10.58 -7.78
CA SER A 65 -1.05 -9.73 -6.72
C SER A 65 -2.03 -10.49 -5.84
N ARG A 66 -1.86 -10.32 -4.53
CA ARG A 66 -2.70 -10.96 -3.49
C ARG A 66 -2.84 -12.49 -3.63
N LEU A 67 -1.94 -13.14 -4.35
CA LEU A 67 -1.85 -14.60 -4.36
C LEU A 67 -1.11 -15.03 -3.09
N ASN A 68 -1.66 -16.02 -2.39
CA ASN A 68 -1.08 -16.48 -1.14
C ASN A 68 0.35 -17.05 -1.39
N LYS A 69 1.18 -17.05 -0.35
CA LYS A 69 2.58 -17.47 -0.45
C LYS A 69 2.69 -18.96 -0.83
N ASP A 70 1.85 -19.80 -0.24
CA ASP A 70 1.90 -21.25 -0.45
C ASP A 70 1.61 -21.61 -1.91
N LYS A 71 0.56 -21.03 -2.52
CA LYS A 71 0.20 -21.27 -3.93
C LYS A 71 1.22 -20.73 -4.90
N LYS A 72 1.94 -19.64 -4.56
CA LYS A 72 3.09 -19.19 -5.35
C LYS A 72 4.18 -20.25 -5.39
N PHE A 73 4.47 -20.88 -4.26
CA PHE A 73 5.44 -21.98 -4.19
C PHE A 73 4.89 -23.28 -4.81
N ASP A 74 3.58 -23.56 -4.71
CA ASP A 74 2.97 -24.72 -5.38
C ASP A 74 3.12 -24.62 -6.89
N LEU A 75 2.85 -23.45 -7.48
CA LEU A 75 3.09 -23.18 -8.90
C LEU A 75 4.57 -23.35 -9.26
N TYR A 76 5.47 -22.75 -8.47
CA TYR A 76 6.91 -22.90 -8.66
C TYR A 76 7.36 -24.37 -8.63
N ASN A 77 6.86 -25.16 -7.67
CA ASN A 77 7.16 -26.59 -7.53
C ASN A 77 6.60 -27.43 -8.69
N GLN A 78 5.60 -26.94 -9.41
CA GLN A 78 5.10 -27.53 -10.66
C GLN A 78 5.92 -27.12 -11.89
N GLY A 79 6.97 -26.31 -11.71
CA GLY A 79 7.83 -25.82 -12.78
C GLY A 79 7.38 -24.50 -13.40
N VAL A 80 6.37 -23.83 -12.82
CA VAL A 80 5.84 -22.54 -13.30
C VAL A 80 6.64 -21.40 -12.66
N VAL A 81 7.48 -20.75 -13.45
CA VAL A 81 8.34 -19.64 -13.03
C VAL A 81 7.80 -18.30 -13.55
N THR A 82 7.36 -18.24 -14.80
CA THR A 82 6.87 -17.00 -15.43
C THR A 82 5.35 -17.05 -15.62
N LEU A 83 4.74 -15.89 -15.89
CA LEU A 83 3.28 -15.77 -15.96
C LEU A 83 2.70 -16.49 -17.19
N ASP A 84 3.44 -16.54 -18.30
CA ASP A 84 3.08 -17.23 -19.54
C ASP A 84 3.04 -18.76 -19.39
N GLN A 85 3.65 -19.30 -18.34
CA GLN A 85 3.65 -20.73 -18.02
C GLN A 85 2.41 -21.16 -17.20
N ILE A 86 1.57 -20.21 -16.77
CA ILE A 86 0.39 -20.50 -15.96
C ILE A 86 -0.73 -21.03 -16.87
N ASP A 87 -1.16 -22.27 -16.63
CA ASP A 87 -2.39 -22.79 -17.22
C ASP A 87 -3.60 -22.22 -16.45
N LEU A 88 -4.25 -21.21 -17.04
CA LEU A 88 -5.45 -20.57 -16.47
C LEU A 88 -6.70 -21.49 -16.46
N GLY A 89 -6.69 -22.60 -17.18
CA GLY A 89 -7.75 -23.60 -17.15
C GLY A 89 -7.65 -24.57 -15.98
N GLN A 90 -6.45 -24.76 -15.42
CA GLN A 90 -6.18 -25.68 -14.31
C GLN A 90 -5.81 -24.96 -13.01
N THR A 91 -5.27 -23.75 -13.11
CA THR A 91 -4.88 -22.96 -11.95
C THR A 91 -6.08 -22.18 -11.44
N ASP A 92 -6.54 -22.54 -10.25
CA ASP A 92 -7.55 -21.75 -9.54
C ASP A 92 -7.00 -20.34 -9.27
N LEU A 93 -7.53 -19.31 -9.90
CA LEU A 93 -7.17 -17.91 -9.65
C LEU A 93 -8.46 -17.11 -9.54
N ASN A 94 -8.46 -16.09 -8.69
CA ASN A 94 -9.62 -15.20 -8.66
C ASN A 94 -9.67 -14.34 -9.95
N PRO A 95 -10.82 -13.74 -10.30
CA PRO A 95 -10.97 -12.99 -11.54
C PRO A 95 -9.89 -11.90 -11.74
N ASN A 96 -9.49 -11.20 -10.68
CA ASN A 96 -8.48 -10.15 -10.77
C ASN A 96 -7.07 -10.69 -11.03
N GLN A 97 -6.76 -11.88 -10.54
CA GLN A 97 -5.50 -12.59 -10.80
C GLN A 97 -5.47 -13.16 -12.22
N VAL A 98 -6.59 -13.73 -12.69
CA VAL A 98 -6.73 -14.16 -14.09
C VAL A 98 -6.50 -12.97 -15.02
N LEU A 99 -7.18 -11.85 -14.75
CA LEU A 99 -7.03 -10.62 -15.53
C LEU A 99 -5.58 -10.10 -15.50
N GLN A 100 -4.90 -10.19 -14.36
CA GLN A 100 -3.48 -9.84 -14.26
C GLN A 100 -2.64 -10.64 -15.26
N VAL A 101 -2.74 -11.97 -15.17
CA VAL A 101 -1.95 -12.90 -15.98
C VAL A 101 -2.28 -12.69 -17.46
N GLN A 102 -3.56 -12.64 -17.83
CA GLN A 102 -3.98 -12.45 -19.21
C GLN A 102 -3.48 -11.13 -19.80
N SER A 103 -3.69 -10.01 -19.11
CA SER A 103 -3.25 -8.71 -19.59
C SER A 103 -1.73 -8.66 -19.76
N GLU A 104 -0.97 -9.15 -18.78
CA GLU A 104 0.49 -9.08 -18.81
C GLU A 104 1.14 -10.03 -19.81
N VAL A 105 0.57 -11.23 -20.00
CA VAL A 105 1.06 -12.18 -21.01
C VAL A 105 0.72 -11.71 -22.43
N ASN A 106 -0.47 -11.14 -22.63
CA ASN A 106 -0.92 -10.71 -23.95
C ASN A 106 -0.54 -9.28 -24.31
N GLY A 107 -0.05 -8.49 -23.34
CA GLY A 107 0.22 -7.07 -23.54
C GLY A 107 -1.04 -6.22 -23.74
N THR A 108 -2.16 -6.59 -23.10
CA THR A 108 -3.45 -5.94 -23.33
C THR A 108 -3.96 -5.14 -22.14
N THR A 109 -4.46 -3.94 -22.42
CA THR A 109 -5.19 -3.12 -21.45
C THR A 109 -6.65 -3.56 -21.37
N HIS A 110 -7.16 -3.70 -20.15
CA HIS A 110 -8.55 -3.96 -19.85
C HIS A 110 -9.24 -2.68 -19.35
N ILE A 111 -10.44 -2.41 -19.87
CA ILE A 111 -11.27 -1.26 -19.50
C ILE A 111 -12.72 -1.71 -19.37
N ASP A 112 -13.23 -1.73 -18.15
CA ASP A 112 -14.65 -1.80 -17.83
C ASP A 112 -15.25 -0.39 -17.85
N ILE A 113 -15.77 -0.02 -19.01
CA ILE A 113 -16.31 1.32 -19.28
C ILE A 113 -17.55 1.59 -18.43
N GLU A 114 -18.36 0.57 -18.13
CA GLU A 114 -19.61 0.75 -17.39
C GLU A 114 -19.33 1.06 -15.93
N GLU A 115 -18.45 0.30 -15.28
CA GLU A 115 -18.08 0.54 -13.89
C GLU A 115 -17.35 1.88 -13.72
N ILE A 116 -16.43 2.22 -14.64
CA ILE A 116 -15.77 3.53 -14.63
C ILE A 116 -16.80 4.66 -14.77
N ARG A 117 -17.75 4.53 -15.70
CA ARG A 117 -18.80 5.53 -15.90
C ARG A 117 -19.69 5.66 -14.66
N ASN A 118 -20.07 4.55 -14.04
CA ASN A 118 -20.87 4.54 -12.82
C ASN A 118 -20.14 5.25 -11.68
N PHE A 119 -18.84 4.97 -11.52
CA PHE A 119 -17.99 5.66 -10.55
C PHE A 119 -17.95 7.17 -10.81
N THR A 120 -17.65 7.60 -12.04
CA THR A 120 -17.54 9.03 -12.36
C THR A 120 -18.87 9.78 -12.27
N ASN A 121 -19.97 9.14 -12.66
CA ASN A 121 -21.31 9.74 -12.56
C ASN A 121 -21.80 9.85 -11.11
N GLY A 122 -21.25 9.05 -10.21
CA GLY A 122 -21.55 9.13 -8.78
C GLY A 122 -20.87 10.29 -8.05
N LEU A 123 -20.01 11.06 -8.74
CA LEU A 123 -19.27 12.18 -8.16
C LEU A 123 -20.06 13.49 -8.26
N ASN A 124 -20.05 14.25 -7.16
CA ASN A 124 -20.79 15.50 -7.01
C ASN A 124 -19.83 16.68 -6.84
N TYR A 125 -19.97 17.68 -7.70
CA TYR A 125 -19.18 18.90 -7.62
C TYR A 125 -19.64 19.81 -6.46
N PRO A 126 -18.76 20.68 -5.91
CA PRO A 126 -17.33 20.80 -6.24
C PRO A 126 -16.52 19.54 -5.85
N LEU A 127 -15.51 19.20 -6.64
CA LEU A 127 -14.58 18.13 -6.32
C LEU A 127 -13.37 18.70 -5.60
N TYR A 128 -12.96 18.03 -4.53
CA TYR A 128 -11.78 18.37 -3.74
C TYR A 128 -10.79 17.23 -3.83
N PHE A 129 -9.61 17.43 -4.41
CA PHE A 129 -8.54 16.44 -4.43
C PHE A 129 -7.61 16.73 -3.25
N LEU A 130 -7.71 15.90 -2.22
CA LEU A 130 -7.07 16.11 -0.92
C LEU A 130 -5.95 15.09 -0.70
N ASP A 131 -4.85 15.56 -0.15
CA ASP A 131 -3.72 14.73 0.27
C ASP A 131 -3.14 15.26 1.58
N PHE A 132 -2.77 14.36 2.49
CA PHE A 132 -2.24 14.69 3.82
C PHE A 132 -0.80 14.24 3.96
N GLU A 133 0.00 15.09 4.60
CA GLU A 133 1.35 14.74 5.05
C GLU A 133 1.40 14.65 6.57
N THR A 134 2.14 13.67 7.06
CA THR A 134 2.18 13.32 8.49
C THR A 134 3.60 13.14 9.00
N ILE A 135 3.78 13.45 10.28
CA ILE A 135 4.98 13.12 11.04
C ILE A 135 4.73 11.97 12.01
N GLY A 136 5.75 11.14 12.24
CA GLY A 136 5.68 9.99 13.15
C GLY A 136 6.77 10.01 14.23
N PRO A 137 6.79 10.99 15.16
CA PRO A 137 7.87 11.12 16.12
C PRO A 137 7.92 9.94 17.10
N ALA A 138 9.13 9.45 17.39
CA ALA A 138 9.33 8.37 18.36
C ALA A 138 8.98 8.78 19.80
N VAL A 139 9.24 10.05 20.14
CA VAL A 139 8.83 10.65 21.41
C VAL A 139 7.58 11.50 21.16
N PRO A 140 6.46 11.27 21.89
CA PRO A 140 5.26 12.09 21.79
C PRO A 140 5.60 13.57 21.98
N LYS A 141 5.31 14.40 20.96
CA LYS A 141 5.57 15.85 21.00
C LYS A 141 4.41 16.65 21.57
N TYR A 142 3.18 16.12 21.48
CA TYR A 142 1.97 16.85 21.81
C TYR A 142 1.04 16.02 22.71
N ASP A 143 0.20 16.71 23.47
CA ASP A 143 -0.76 16.05 24.35
C ASP A 143 -1.74 15.18 23.57
N GLY A 144 -2.05 14.02 24.13
CA GLY A 144 -2.88 13.00 23.48
C GLY A 144 -2.20 12.27 22.32
N SER A 145 -0.90 12.50 22.05
CA SER A 145 -0.14 11.72 21.06
C SER A 145 0.60 10.52 21.68
N ARG A 146 0.96 9.52 20.87
CA ARG A 146 1.76 8.34 21.28
C ARG A 146 2.97 8.09 20.37
N PRO A 147 3.97 7.30 20.81
CA PRO A 147 5.14 6.98 19.99
C PRO A 147 4.75 6.47 18.59
N TYR A 148 5.38 7.02 17.56
CA TYR A 148 5.16 6.69 16.14
C TYR A 148 3.73 6.90 15.64
N GLN A 149 2.89 7.66 16.36
CA GLN A 149 1.61 8.08 15.82
C GLN A 149 1.83 9.03 14.66
N GLN A 150 1.17 8.75 13.53
CA GLN A 150 1.14 9.66 12.39
C GLN A 150 0.24 10.85 12.69
N LEU A 151 0.85 12.02 12.88
CA LEU A 151 0.20 13.30 13.16
C LEU A 151 0.25 14.17 11.92
N VAL A 152 -0.89 14.73 11.52
CA VAL A 152 -0.98 15.61 10.37
C VAL A 152 -0.27 16.94 10.64
N PHE A 153 0.46 17.44 9.63
CA PHE A 153 1.10 18.75 9.70
C PHE A 153 0.96 19.56 8.42
N GLN A 154 0.61 18.93 7.30
CA GLN A 154 0.39 19.60 6.03
C GLN A 154 -0.73 18.90 5.25
N TYR A 155 -1.46 19.67 4.44
CA TYR A 155 -2.30 19.13 3.39
C TYR A 155 -2.17 19.94 2.10
N SER A 156 -2.41 19.28 0.98
CA SER A 156 -2.64 19.89 -0.32
C SER A 156 -4.08 19.67 -0.74
N LEU A 157 -4.72 20.71 -1.27
CA LEU A 157 -6.12 20.67 -1.66
C LEU A 157 -6.31 21.36 -3.01
N HIS A 158 -6.70 20.59 -4.01
CA HIS A 158 -7.10 21.12 -5.31
C HIS A 158 -8.62 21.09 -5.44
N ILE A 159 -9.21 22.22 -5.82
CA ILE A 159 -10.67 22.40 -5.86
C ILE A 159 -11.09 22.65 -7.30
N GLN A 160 -11.95 21.77 -7.81
CA GLN A 160 -12.60 21.93 -9.11
C GLN A 160 -14.09 22.19 -8.89
N LYS A 161 -14.56 23.40 -9.24
CA LYS A 161 -15.94 23.82 -8.96
C LYS A 161 -16.99 23.14 -9.84
N ILE A 162 -16.67 22.93 -11.12
CA ILE A 162 -17.51 22.23 -12.12
C ILE A 162 -16.60 21.52 -13.15
N SER A 163 -17.18 20.63 -13.96
CA SER A 163 -16.49 19.71 -14.88
C SER A 163 -15.43 20.32 -15.84
N ASN A 164 -15.41 21.64 -16.05
CA ASN A 164 -14.43 22.33 -16.89
C ASN A 164 -13.92 23.64 -16.28
N SER A 165 -14.09 23.85 -14.96
CA SER A 165 -13.53 25.04 -14.31
C SER A 165 -12.03 24.90 -14.09
N GLU A 166 -11.34 26.03 -13.99
CA GLU A 166 -9.99 26.08 -13.45
C GLU A 166 -9.92 25.41 -12.07
N ILE A 167 -8.76 24.81 -11.79
CA ILE A 167 -8.45 24.19 -10.51
C ILE A 167 -7.88 25.27 -9.60
N ILE A 168 -8.48 25.43 -8.42
CA ILE A 168 -7.99 26.33 -7.37
C ILE A 168 -7.16 25.51 -6.40
N HIS A 169 -5.92 25.92 -6.17
CA HIS A 169 -5.05 25.30 -5.17
C HIS A 169 -5.19 26.01 -3.82
N ARG A 170 -5.26 25.21 -2.75
CA ARG A 170 -5.09 25.62 -1.36
C ARG A 170 -4.16 24.63 -0.68
N GLU A 171 -3.46 25.11 0.33
CA GLU A 171 -2.60 24.27 1.17
C GLU A 171 -2.57 24.79 2.60
N TYR A 172 -2.18 23.90 3.49
CA TYR A 172 -1.77 24.25 4.84
C TYR A 172 -0.43 23.58 5.10
N LEU A 173 0.51 24.34 5.65
CA LEU A 173 1.77 23.84 6.18
C LEU A 173 1.94 24.41 7.58
N ALA A 174 2.03 23.53 8.58
CA ALA A 174 2.14 23.96 9.96
C ALA A 174 3.45 24.68 10.28
N ASP A 175 3.41 25.51 11.32
CA ASP A 175 4.61 26.00 12.00
C ASP A 175 5.18 24.87 12.89
N PRO A 176 6.44 24.41 12.67
CA PRO A 176 7.03 23.31 13.42
C PRO A 176 7.24 23.62 14.91
N SER A 177 7.14 24.89 15.31
CA SER A 177 7.25 25.31 16.72
C SER A 177 5.97 25.14 17.53
N GLN A 178 4.84 24.81 16.88
CA GLN A 178 3.52 24.72 17.49
C GLN A 178 2.90 23.33 17.33
N ASP A 179 1.80 23.08 18.03
CA ASP A 179 0.95 21.92 17.74
C ASP A 179 0.22 22.17 16.42
N PRO A 180 0.46 21.37 15.37
CA PRO A 180 -0.11 21.62 14.06
C PRO A 180 -1.63 21.38 14.02
N ARG A 181 -2.16 20.54 14.93
CA ARG A 181 -3.48 19.92 14.80
C ARG A 181 -4.65 20.91 14.89
N PRO A 182 -4.70 21.89 15.82
CA PRO A 182 -5.84 22.81 15.91
C PRO A 182 -5.99 23.67 14.65
N ASN A 183 -4.92 24.37 14.24
CA ASN A 183 -4.94 25.21 13.04
C ASN A 183 -5.18 24.40 11.77
N PHE A 184 -4.62 23.17 11.70
CA PHE A 184 -4.89 22.24 10.61
C PHE A 184 -6.39 21.93 10.49
N ILE A 185 -7.06 21.62 11.60
CA ILE A 185 -8.50 21.29 11.63
C ILE A 185 -9.32 22.50 11.17
N GLU A 186 -9.07 23.66 11.75
CA GLU A 186 -9.85 24.88 11.46
C GLU A 186 -9.75 25.26 9.98
N GLN A 187 -8.55 25.27 9.41
CA GLN A 187 -8.37 25.61 8.01
C GLN A 187 -8.95 24.53 7.08
N LEU A 188 -8.76 23.24 7.41
CA LEU A 188 -9.32 22.14 6.61
C LEU A 188 -10.85 22.23 6.54
N ILE A 189 -11.53 22.51 7.65
CA ILE A 189 -12.99 22.67 7.70
C ILE A 189 -13.43 23.84 6.82
N GLN A 190 -12.72 24.98 6.90
CA GLN A 190 -13.03 26.15 6.08
C GLN A 190 -12.81 25.87 4.59
N ASP A 191 -11.73 25.18 4.24
CA ASP A 191 -11.33 24.92 2.86
C ASP A 191 -12.21 23.86 2.19
N CYS A 192 -12.54 22.78 2.89
CA CYS A 192 -13.40 21.71 2.37
C CYS A 192 -14.89 22.09 2.33
N GLY A 193 -15.33 23.07 3.12
CA GLY A 193 -16.73 23.47 3.19
C GLY A 193 -17.68 22.33 3.56
N THR A 194 -18.94 22.41 3.09
CA THR A 194 -20.03 21.50 3.51
C THR A 194 -20.70 20.72 2.37
N SER A 195 -20.26 20.88 1.12
CA SER A 195 -20.85 20.24 -0.06
C SER A 195 -19.78 19.71 -1.01
N GLY A 196 -20.19 18.88 -1.97
CA GLY A 196 -19.29 18.27 -2.95
C GLY A 196 -18.50 17.07 -2.41
N ASP A 197 -17.89 16.30 -3.30
CA ASP A 197 -17.14 15.09 -2.95
C ASP A 197 -15.64 15.38 -2.79
N ILE A 198 -15.02 14.72 -1.81
CA ILE A 198 -13.59 14.83 -1.53
C ILE A 198 -12.89 13.56 -2.01
N ILE A 199 -12.15 13.70 -3.09
CA ILE A 199 -11.38 12.65 -3.72
C ILE A 199 -10.03 12.52 -3.02
N VAL A 200 -9.73 11.32 -2.54
CA VAL A 200 -8.43 10.94 -1.96
C VAL A 200 -7.94 9.66 -2.63
N TYR A 201 -6.66 9.34 -2.51
CA TYR A 201 -6.10 8.09 -3.01
C TYR A 201 -5.73 7.20 -1.84
N ASN A 202 -6.43 6.08 -1.65
CA ASN A 202 -6.39 5.25 -0.43
C ASN A 202 -7.07 5.91 0.79
N ILE A 203 -8.40 5.96 0.73
CA ILE A 203 -9.29 6.62 1.71
C ILE A 203 -9.11 6.20 3.16
N GLY A 204 -8.53 5.01 3.40
CA GLY A 204 -8.26 4.52 4.74
C GLY A 204 -7.32 5.43 5.52
N PHE A 205 -6.37 6.07 4.83
CA PHE A 205 -5.37 6.93 5.45
C PHE A 205 -5.97 8.23 5.97
N GLU A 206 -6.56 9.05 5.10
CA GLU A 206 -7.12 10.36 5.47
C GLU A 206 -8.28 10.18 6.45
N ARG A 207 -9.15 9.19 6.23
CA ARG A 207 -10.22 8.87 7.17
C ARG A 207 -9.67 8.51 8.55
N GLY A 208 -8.59 7.73 8.60
CA GLY A 208 -7.91 7.39 9.84
C GLY A 208 -7.40 8.64 10.55
N LYS A 209 -6.74 9.55 9.83
CA LYS A 209 -6.23 10.81 10.41
C LYS A 209 -7.35 11.71 10.92
N LEU A 210 -8.46 11.82 10.19
CA LEU A 210 -9.61 12.60 10.63
C LEU A 210 -10.24 11.98 11.90
N ASN A 211 -10.33 10.65 12.01
CA ASN A 211 -10.80 10.01 13.24
C ASN A 211 -9.85 10.24 14.42
N ASP A 212 -8.54 10.15 14.22
CA ASP A 212 -7.55 10.47 15.27
C ASP A 212 -7.73 11.91 15.78
N LEU A 213 -8.02 12.87 14.89
CA LEU A 213 -8.29 14.27 15.27
C LEU A 213 -9.59 14.39 16.07
N ILE A 214 -10.64 13.65 15.70
CA ILE A 214 -11.92 13.63 16.44
C ILE A 214 -11.75 13.09 17.86
N GLU A 215 -10.88 12.09 18.07
CA GLU A 215 -10.62 11.53 19.39
C GLU A 215 -9.96 12.54 20.34
N VAL A 216 -9.09 13.40 19.81
CA VAL A 216 -8.35 14.40 20.60
C VAL A 216 -9.11 15.72 20.73
N PHE A 217 -9.83 16.14 19.67
CA PHE A 217 -10.55 17.41 19.59
C PHE A 217 -12.05 17.18 19.29
N PRO A 218 -12.82 16.64 20.27
CA PRO A 218 -14.21 16.25 20.07
C PRO A 218 -15.13 17.43 19.70
N GLU A 219 -14.74 18.67 19.98
CA GLU A 219 -15.45 19.89 19.60
C GLU A 219 -15.62 20.05 18.08
N TYR A 220 -14.69 19.52 17.27
CA TYR A 220 -14.77 19.56 15.80
C TYR A 220 -15.40 18.29 15.19
N SER A 221 -15.93 17.39 16.04
CA SER A 221 -16.41 16.06 15.61
C SER A 221 -17.48 16.12 14.53
N LYS A 222 -18.40 17.09 14.61
CA LYS A 222 -19.50 17.22 13.64
C LYS A 222 -18.96 17.58 12.26
N GLU A 223 -18.08 18.56 12.19
CA GLU A 223 -17.49 19.09 10.97
C GLU A 223 -16.57 18.05 10.32
N LEU A 224 -15.67 17.43 11.11
CA LEU A 224 -14.77 16.40 10.63
C LEU A 224 -15.51 15.15 10.13
N ARG A 225 -16.61 14.75 10.78
CA ARG A 225 -17.49 13.69 10.25
C ARG A 225 -18.16 14.10 8.95
N GLY A 226 -18.52 15.37 8.80
CA GLY A 226 -19.02 15.94 7.54
C GLY A 226 -18.02 15.79 6.40
N ILE A 227 -16.72 15.98 6.66
CA ILE A 227 -15.64 15.72 5.70
C ILE A 227 -15.54 14.22 5.40
N ILE A 228 -15.46 13.37 6.44
CA ILE A 228 -15.34 11.91 6.31
C ILE A 228 -16.45 11.32 5.42
N ASN A 229 -17.68 11.79 5.58
CA ASN A 229 -18.84 11.29 4.83
C ASN A 229 -18.80 11.64 3.34
N ARG A 230 -18.01 12.64 2.94
CA ARG A 230 -17.83 13.08 1.55
C ARG A 230 -16.60 12.49 0.88
N LEU A 231 -15.77 11.75 1.63
CA LEU A 231 -14.59 11.10 1.07
C LEU A 231 -14.98 10.03 0.03
N LYS A 232 -14.32 10.05 -1.12
CA LYS A 232 -14.38 9.06 -2.21
C LYS A 232 -12.98 8.59 -2.54
N ASP A 233 -12.80 7.29 -2.74
CA ASP A 233 -11.49 6.70 -3.00
C ASP A 233 -11.25 6.54 -4.51
N LEU A 234 -10.29 7.28 -5.05
CA LEU A 234 -9.88 7.18 -6.46
C LEU A 234 -9.06 5.92 -6.75
N MET A 235 -8.65 5.18 -5.72
CA MET A 235 -7.96 3.91 -5.88
C MET A 235 -8.90 2.79 -6.37
N ILE A 236 -10.23 2.92 -6.19
CA ILE A 236 -11.21 1.86 -6.45
C ILE A 236 -11.17 1.34 -7.91
N PRO A 237 -11.18 2.19 -8.96
CA PRO A 237 -11.15 1.70 -10.34
C PRO A 237 -9.95 0.82 -10.67
N PHE A 238 -8.82 1.04 -10.01
CA PHE A 238 -7.60 0.27 -10.20
C PHE A 238 -7.56 -0.96 -9.29
N GLN A 239 -8.02 -0.82 -8.05
CA GLN A 239 -8.10 -1.92 -7.09
C GLN A 239 -9.06 -3.02 -7.54
N GLN A 240 -10.19 -2.64 -8.13
CA GLN A 240 -11.17 -3.56 -8.71
C GLN A 240 -10.83 -3.98 -10.14
N LYS A 241 -9.74 -3.42 -10.71
CA LYS A 241 -9.29 -3.65 -12.08
C LYS A 241 -10.32 -3.31 -13.15
N TRP A 242 -11.19 -2.34 -12.90
CA TRP A 242 -12.02 -1.75 -13.96
C TRP A 242 -11.14 -1.06 -15.01
N TYR A 243 -10.00 -0.52 -14.60
CA TYR A 243 -8.92 -0.20 -15.52
C TYR A 243 -7.67 -0.98 -15.11
N TYR A 244 -7.07 -1.69 -16.06
CA TYR A 244 -5.82 -2.41 -15.83
C TYR A 244 -4.95 -2.44 -17.08
N THR A 245 -3.66 -2.16 -16.94
CA THR A 245 -2.66 -2.30 -18.02
C THR A 245 -1.41 -3.02 -17.49
N PRO A 246 -0.64 -3.74 -18.33
CA PRO A 246 0.50 -4.54 -17.88
C PRO A 246 1.54 -3.78 -17.05
N GLU A 247 1.74 -2.49 -17.34
CA GLU A 247 2.68 -1.60 -16.67
C GLU A 247 2.36 -1.43 -15.17
N MET A 248 1.11 -1.70 -14.77
CA MET A 248 0.69 -1.66 -13.36
C MET A 248 1.21 -2.84 -12.54
N ARG A 249 1.62 -3.96 -13.17
CA ARG A 249 2.28 -5.12 -12.52
C ARG A 249 1.56 -5.64 -11.28
N GLY A 250 0.23 -5.74 -11.37
CA GLY A 250 -0.66 -6.19 -10.30
C GLY A 250 -0.87 -5.19 -9.16
N SER A 251 -0.25 -4.02 -9.22
CA SER A 251 -0.36 -2.95 -8.23
C SER A 251 -1.42 -1.94 -8.63
N TYR A 252 -2.14 -1.43 -7.63
CA TYR A 252 -3.08 -0.31 -7.75
C TYR A 252 -2.60 0.90 -6.94
N SER A 253 -1.33 0.91 -6.50
CA SER A 253 -0.74 2.10 -5.89
C SER A 253 -0.53 3.18 -6.94
N ILE A 254 -0.72 4.44 -6.57
CA ILE A 254 -0.49 5.59 -7.46
C ILE A 254 0.91 5.60 -8.08
N LYS A 255 1.92 5.04 -7.39
CA LYS A 255 3.30 4.91 -7.89
C LYS A 255 3.41 4.02 -9.14
N TYR A 256 2.46 3.11 -9.33
CA TYR A 256 2.38 2.23 -10.50
C TYR A 256 1.32 2.70 -11.49
N VAL A 257 0.19 3.21 -10.98
CA VAL A 257 -0.94 3.64 -11.80
C VAL A 257 -0.63 4.92 -12.58
N LEU A 258 -0.01 5.93 -11.95
CA LEU A 258 0.29 7.21 -12.61
C LEU A 258 1.21 7.03 -13.83
N PRO A 259 2.41 6.42 -13.73
CA PRO A 259 3.28 6.25 -14.90
C PRO A 259 2.70 5.31 -15.95
N ALA A 260 1.80 4.39 -15.57
CA ALA A 260 1.11 3.52 -16.52
C ALA A 260 0.05 4.27 -17.36
N LEU A 261 -0.62 5.27 -16.78
CA LEU A 261 -1.65 6.07 -17.46
C LEU A 261 -1.10 7.29 -18.18
N VAL A 262 -0.12 7.96 -17.58
CA VAL A 262 0.47 9.20 -18.07
C VAL A 262 1.99 9.03 -18.03
N PRO A 263 2.58 8.39 -19.05
CA PRO A 263 4.00 8.05 -19.05
C PRO A 263 4.94 9.25 -18.92
N GLU A 264 4.48 10.46 -19.26
CA GLU A 264 5.27 11.68 -19.07
C GLU A 264 5.39 12.10 -17.59
N LEU A 265 4.51 11.61 -16.71
CA LEU A 265 4.52 11.87 -15.28
C LEU A 265 5.10 10.66 -14.53
N SER A 266 6.37 10.75 -14.15
CA SER A 266 7.04 9.77 -13.28
C SER A 266 7.50 10.42 -11.97
N TYR A 267 7.42 9.64 -10.89
CA TYR A 267 8.00 9.98 -9.59
C TYR A 267 9.55 9.99 -9.62
N ASP A 268 10.18 9.50 -10.69
CA ASP A 268 11.64 9.37 -10.80
C ASP A 268 12.37 10.72 -10.83
N GLY A 269 11.69 11.81 -11.22
CA GLY A 269 12.24 13.16 -11.32
C GLY A 269 11.95 14.09 -10.13
N LEU A 270 11.18 13.66 -9.13
CA LEU A 270 10.83 14.53 -8.00
C LEU A 270 11.98 14.62 -6.97
N PRO A 271 12.35 15.83 -6.49
CA PRO A 271 13.36 16.00 -5.44
C PRO A 271 12.99 15.31 -4.12
N ILE A 272 11.68 15.23 -3.84
CA ILE A 272 11.09 14.55 -2.68
C ILE A 272 10.17 13.47 -3.23
N LYS A 273 10.65 12.22 -3.21
CA LYS A 273 9.94 11.06 -3.78
C LYS A 273 8.95 10.41 -2.81
N GLU A 274 9.04 10.74 -1.52
CA GLU A 274 8.27 10.12 -0.45
C GLU A 274 7.89 11.15 0.63
N GLY A 275 6.63 11.11 1.10
CA GLY A 275 6.19 11.90 2.27
C GLY A 275 7.03 11.64 3.52
N ALA A 276 7.73 10.50 3.59
CA ALA A 276 8.73 10.21 4.62
C ALA A 276 9.90 11.23 4.65
N THR A 277 10.31 11.78 3.51
CA THR A 277 11.37 12.81 3.45
C THR A 277 10.84 14.17 3.91
N ALA A 278 9.60 14.51 3.57
CA ALA A 278 8.93 15.69 4.13
C ALA A 278 8.78 15.57 5.65
N SER A 279 8.36 14.39 6.13
CA SER A 279 8.25 14.08 7.56
C SER A 279 9.57 14.15 8.32
N ASN A 280 10.71 13.80 7.70
CA ASN A 280 12.01 13.85 8.36
C ASN A 280 12.58 15.27 8.42
N THR A 281 12.09 16.16 7.55
CA THR A 281 12.54 17.56 7.46
C THR A 281 11.73 18.47 8.38
N PHE A 282 10.46 18.13 8.66
CA PHE A 282 9.57 18.81 9.59
C PHE A 282 9.80 18.42 11.06
#